data_AF-C7CF14-F1
#
_entry.id   AF-C7CF14-F1
#
_cell.length_a   1.000
_cell.length_b   1.000
_cell.length_c   1.000
_cell.angle_alpha   90.00
_cell.angle_beta   90.00
_cell.angle_gamma   90.00
#
_symmetry.space_group_name_H-M   'P 1'
#
loop_
_entity.id
_entity.type
_entity.pdbx_description
1 polymer ?
#
loop_
_entity_poly.entity_id
_entity_poly.type
_entity_poly.pdbx_seq_one_letter_code
_entity_poly.pdbx_strand_id
1 'polypeptide(L)'
;MRPVSRCLHTVDHLSAVPDSTVADRINTALDELEGAYRKPCERIVALEMVLQEVRRNRGIGGTPFARFVRVIVERRQLKLSRCA
;
A
#
# COMPACT_ATOMS: atom_id res chain seq x y z
N MET A 1 -11.76 4.70 -11.69
CA MET A 1 -10.82 5.19 -10.63
C MET A 1 -9.43 4.63 -10.91
N ARG A 2 -8.35 5.39 -10.72
CA ARG A 2 -6.97 4.87 -10.93
C ARG A 2 -6.64 3.81 -9.85
N PRO A 3 -5.88 2.74 -10.16
CA PRO A 3 -5.57 1.67 -9.19
C PRO A 3 -4.97 2.19 -7.88
N VAL A 4 -4.02 3.12 -7.96
CA VAL A 4 -3.41 3.75 -6.77
C VAL A 4 -4.44 4.47 -5.90
N SER A 5 -5.35 5.24 -6.51
CA SER A 5 -6.41 5.95 -5.77
C SER A 5 -7.36 4.99 -5.07
N ARG A 6 -7.66 3.83 -5.68
CA ARG A 6 -8.46 2.78 -5.06
C ARG A 6 -7.78 2.23 -3.81
N CYS A 7 -6.50 1.87 -3.95
CA CYS A 7 -5.71 1.35 -2.84
C CYS A 7 -5.64 2.37 -1.69
N LEU A 8 -5.41 3.65 -2.00
CA LEU A 8 -5.33 4.72 -1.01
C LEU A 8 -6.65 4.93 -0.26
N HIS A 9 -7.79 4.88 -0.97
CA HIS A 9 -9.10 4.96 -0.32
C HIS A 9 -9.31 3.81 0.68
N THR A 10 -8.90 2.59 0.33
CA THR A 10 -8.96 1.45 1.25
C THR A 10 -8.02 1.63 2.44
N VAL A 11 -6.79 2.11 2.23
CA VAL A 11 -5.83 2.39 3.30
C VAL A 11 -6.37 3.43 4.27
N ASP A 12 -6.95 4.52 3.76
CA ASP A 12 -7.54 5.58 4.57
C ASP A 12 -8.72 5.06 5.40
N HIS A 13 -9.64 4.33 4.78
CA HIS A 13 -10.76 3.70 5.47
C HIS A 13 -10.30 2.76 6.60
N LEU A 14 -9.31 1.91 6.33
CA LEU A 14 -8.79 0.95 7.32
C LEU A 14 -8.00 1.62 8.44
N SER A 15 -7.48 2.83 8.24
CA SER A 15 -6.80 3.59 9.30
C SER A 15 -7.74 4.03 10.42
N ALA A 16 -9.03 4.15 10.12
CA ALA A 16 -10.08 4.57 11.05
C ALA A 16 -10.81 3.39 11.72
N VAL A 17 -10.55 2.15 11.29
CA VAL A 17 -11.27 0.96 11.76
C VAL A 17 -10.35 0.08 12.63
N PRO A 18 -10.59 -0.04 13.94
CA PRO A 18 -9.86 -0.97 14.79
C PRO A 18 -10.46 -2.39 14.63
N ASP A 19 -10.00 -3.12 13.62
CA ASP A 19 -10.37 -4.52 13.40
C ASP A 19 -9.12 -5.38 13.17
N SER A 20 -9.12 -6.59 13.74
CA SER A 20 -8.16 -7.66 13.48
C SER A 20 -7.97 -7.99 12.00
N THR A 21 -8.97 -7.74 11.14
CA THR A 21 -8.90 -8.02 9.70
C THR A 21 -8.10 -6.99 8.89
N VAL A 22 -7.66 -5.89 9.51
CA VAL A 22 -6.97 -4.78 8.82
C VAL A 22 -5.76 -5.27 8.04
N ALA A 23 -4.98 -6.21 8.59
CA ALA A 23 -3.79 -6.72 7.92
C ALA A 23 -4.11 -7.45 6.60
N ASP A 24 -5.13 -8.31 6.60
CA ASP A 24 -5.54 -9.08 5.43
C ASP A 24 -6.16 -8.18 4.36
N ARG A 25 -6.95 -7.18 4.78
CA ARG A 25 -7.57 -6.21 3.87
C ARG A 25 -6.54 -5.29 3.22
N ILE A 26 -5.48 -4.90 3.94
CA ILE A 26 -4.35 -4.17 3.36
C ILE A 26 -3.59 -5.04 2.36
N ASN A 27 -3.31 -6.30 2.68
CA ASN A 27 -2.65 -7.21 1.74
C ASN A 27 -3.47 -7.38 0.46
N THR A 28 -4.78 -7.59 0.59
CA THR A 28 -5.69 -7.72 -0.55
C THR A 28 -5.68 -6.47 -1.43
N ALA A 29 -5.73 -5.27 -0.82
CA ALA A 29 -5.68 -4.01 -1.57
C ALA A 29 -4.36 -3.82 -2.33
N LEU A 30 -3.23 -4.25 -1.75
CA LEU A 30 -1.93 -4.20 -2.39
C LEU A 30 -1.80 -5.27 -3.49
N ASP A 31 -2.37 -6.46 -3.31
CA ASP A 31 -2.42 -7.50 -4.34
C ASP A 31 -3.25 -7.03 -5.55
N GLU A 32 -4.41 -6.40 -5.31
CA GLU A 32 -5.21 -5.78 -6.37
C GLU A 32 -4.44 -4.66 -7.10
N LEU A 33 -3.70 -3.83 -6.35
CA LEU A 33 -2.88 -2.77 -6.93
C LEU A 33 -1.79 -3.34 -7.83
N GLU A 34 -1.02 -4.30 -7.34
CA GLU A 34 0.06 -4.94 -8.11
C GLU A 34 -0.48 -5.70 -9.33
N GLY A 35 -1.63 -6.36 -9.19
CA GLY A 35 -2.32 -7.07 -10.26
C GLY A 35 -2.80 -6.17 -11.40
N ALA A 36 -2.97 -4.87 -11.16
CA ALA A 36 -3.31 -3.89 -12.19
C ALA A 36 -2.14 -3.56 -13.14
N TYR A 37 -0.90 -3.94 -12.80
CA TYR A 37 0.29 -3.65 -13.58
C TYR A 37 0.99 -4.93 -14.06
N ARG A 38 1.47 -4.91 -15.31
CA ARG A 38 2.09 -6.09 -15.94
C ARG A 38 3.57 -6.20 -15.59
N LYS A 39 4.30 -5.08 -15.59
CA LYS A 39 5.76 -5.10 -15.38
C LYS A 39 6.12 -4.95 -13.90
N PRO A 40 7.14 -5.65 -13.40
CA PRO A 40 7.65 -5.48 -12.04
C PRO A 40 7.97 -4.01 -11.70
N CYS A 41 8.61 -3.27 -12.61
CA CYS A 41 8.94 -1.86 -12.39
C CYS A 41 7.71 -0.97 -12.21
N GLU A 42 6.62 -1.23 -12.97
CA GLU A 42 5.36 -0.49 -12.84
C GLU A 42 4.71 -0.75 -11.48
N ARG A 43 4.78 -1.99 -10.97
CA ARG A 43 4.30 -2.35 -9.63
C ARG A 43 5.08 -1.63 -8.55
N ILE A 44 6.41 -1.58 -8.66
CA ILE A 44 7.27 -0.87 -7.70
C ILE A 44 6.90 0.61 -7.65
N VAL A 45 6.73 1.26 -8.80
CA VAL A 45 6.32 2.68 -8.88
C VAL A 45 4.94 2.89 -8.25
N ALA A 46 3.97 2.02 -8.53
CA ALA A 46 2.64 2.13 -7.95
C ALA A 46 2.65 2.00 -6.40
N LEU A 47 3.45 1.06 -5.89
CA LEU A 47 3.67 0.88 -4.45
C LEU A 47 4.37 2.10 -3.81
N GLU A 48 5.34 2.69 -4.51
CA GLU A 48 6.01 3.93 -4.11
C GLU A 48 5.05 5.12 -3.99
N MET A 49 4.13 5.26 -4.95
CA MET A 49 3.09 6.28 -4.89
C MET A 49 2.20 6.11 -3.65
N VAL A 50 1.81 4.88 -3.31
CA VAL A 50 1.03 4.61 -2.09
C VAL A 50 1.82 5.03 -0.84
N LEU A 51 3.09 4.66 -0.74
CA LEU A 51 3.95 5.07 0.38
C LEU A 51 4.06 6.58 0.51
N GLN A 52 4.24 7.28 -0.61
CA GLN A 52 4.38 8.73 -0.62
C GLN A 52 3.11 9.41 -0.09
N GLU A 53 1.93 8.95 -0.53
CA GLU A 53 0.66 9.52 -0.10
C GLU A 53 0.33 9.17 1.36
N VAL A 54 0.63 7.95 1.82
CA VAL A 54 0.49 7.59 3.25
C VAL A 54 1.40 8.44 4.13
N ARG A 55 2.63 8.74 3.68
CA ARG A 55 3.55 9.63 4.41
C ARG A 55 3.07 11.09 4.42
N ARG A 56 2.42 11.55 3.36
CA ARG A 56 1.89 12.92 3.24
C ARG A 56 0.58 13.12 3.99
N ASN A 57 -0.23 12.08 4.15
CA ASN A 57 -1.50 12.16 4.86
C ASN A 57 -1.24 12.52 6.33
N ARG A 58 -1.61 13.74 6.74
CA ARG A 58 -1.37 14.24 8.10
C ARG A 58 -2.17 13.49 9.17
N GLY A 59 -3.28 12.86 8.81
CA GLY A 59 -4.10 12.08 9.75
C GLY A 59 -3.52 10.70 10.07
N ILE A 60 -2.69 10.15 9.18
CA ILE A 60 -2.13 8.80 9.31
C ILE A 60 -0.59 8.83 9.44
N GLY A 61 0.04 9.89 8.96
CA GLY A 61 1.48 10.09 8.96
C GLY A 61 2.06 10.01 10.38
N GLY A 62 2.95 9.05 10.60
CA GLY A 62 3.57 8.81 11.91
C GLY A 62 2.82 7.84 12.82
N THR A 63 1.62 7.39 12.46
CA THR A 63 0.88 6.38 13.22
C THR A 63 1.52 4.98 13.13
N PRO A 64 1.25 4.08 14.09
CA PRO A 64 1.62 2.66 13.97
C PRO A 64 1.06 2.02 12.69
N PHE A 65 -0.13 2.44 12.26
CA PHE A 65 -0.74 1.99 11.02
C PHE A 65 0.07 2.42 9.78
N ALA A 66 0.50 3.69 9.69
CA ALA A 66 1.40 4.12 8.60
C ALA A 66 2.70 3.33 8.59
N ARG A 67 3.29 3.05 9.77
CA ARG A 67 4.50 2.23 9.88
C ARG A 67 4.26 0.79 9.40
N PHE A 68 3.12 0.22 9.75
CA PHE A 68 2.69 -1.10 9.30
C PHE A 68 2.58 -1.18 7.77
N VAL A 69 1.82 -0.24 7.16
CA VAL A 69 1.70 -0.15 5.70
C VAL A 69 3.07 0.01 5.05
N ARG A 70 3.94 0.85 5.64
CA ARG A 70 5.30 1.06 5.14
C ARG A 70 6.10 -0.25 5.07
N VAL A 71 6.11 -1.01 6.16
CA VAL A 71 6.87 -2.27 6.24
C VAL A 71 6.35 -3.30 5.22
N ILE A 72 5.04 -3.41 5.03
CA ILE A 72 4.47 -4.34 4.05
C ILE A 72 4.90 -3.96 2.62
N VAL A 73 4.79 -2.67 2.28
CA VAL A 73 5.16 -2.22 0.94
C VAL A 73 6.66 -2.38 0.69
N GLU A 74 7.52 -2.00 1.63
CA GLU A 74 8.98 -2.18 1.50
C GLU A 74 9.35 -3.65 1.28
N ARG A 75 8.69 -4.59 1.98
CA ARG A 75 8.89 -6.04 1.77
C ARG A 75 8.46 -6.49 0.37
N ARG A 76 7.35 -5.96 -0.16
CA ARG A 76 6.86 -6.29 -1.51
C ARG A 76 7.79 -5.74 -2.58
N GLN A 77 8.22 -4.49 -2.45
CA GLN A 77 9.20 -3.88 -3.34
C GLN A 77 10.52 -4.66 -3.36
N LEU A 78 11.05 -5.07 -2.20
CA LEU A 78 12.25 -5.90 -2.14
C LEU A 78 12.10 -7.23 -2.89
N LYS A 79 10.93 -7.87 -2.81
CA LYS A 79 10.65 -9.10 -3.58
C LYS A 79 10.61 -8.81 -5.08
N LEU A 80 9.92 -7.75 -5.50
CA LEU A 80 9.81 -7.36 -6.91
C LEU A 80 11.16 -6.99 -7.52
N SER A 81 12.02 -6.27 -6.78
CA SER A 81 13.36 -5.89 -7.25
C SER A 81 14.30 -7.08 -7.47
N ARG A 82 14.01 -8.24 -6.88
CA ARG A 82 14.76 -9.48 -7.13
C ARG A 82 14.31 -10.22 -8.39
N CYS A 83 13.16 -9.84 -8.94
CA CYS A 83 12.53 -10.47 -10.10
C CYS A 83 12.40 -9.52 -11.32
N ALA A 84 12.89 -8.28 -11.18
CA ALA A 84 12.95 -7.26 -12.23
C ALA A 84 14.28 -7.33 -12.97
#